data_AF-D2BW18-F1
#
_entry.id   AF-D2BW18-F1
#
_cell.length_a   1.000
_cell.length_b   1.000
_cell.length_c   1.000
_cell.angle_alpha   90.00
_cell.angle_beta   90.00
_cell.angle_gamma   90.00
#
_symmetry.space_group_name_H-M   'P 1'
#
loop_
_entity.id
_entity.type
_entity.pdbx_description
1 polymer ?
#
loop_
_entity_poly.entity_id
_entity_poly.type
_entity_poly.pdbx_seq_one_letter_code
_entity_poly.pdbx_strand_id
1 'polypeptide(L)'
;MKRNGYLALLLGMTALSSQAEVKTPYQVEQGKVVYRVSVNADPQVLAGAKPDDFRVLLREKRVALAVSGSRYYCNQQPLPNGFKPESAKLRYDTFLITNVGSYVGCERMKQDIDADSFQALDFPFFRDRHHIWLPDGEELSGVDVASFKTLARNQAFDKQNYYFVENETSVIPYQKSAPSAGQCFGWATIDGNLYYRGEPRSDGDAASFRCLTFNTALDKTGFYVFGRAYPGLPDGVKAADIHMLPNNEKLATDGEHLWFLGVEPVQLAGLSLRDVKVEPDANGYTITDGKARWLCGSGKVNGRPLCRKG
;
A
#
# COMPACT_ATOMS: atom_id res chain seq x y z
N MET A 1 -58.81 -31.80 54.63
CA MET A 1 -58.96 -30.53 53.88
C MET A 1 -57.82 -30.37 52.89
N LYS A 2 -57.97 -30.76 51.62
CA LYS A 2 -57.17 -30.20 50.51
C LYS A 2 -58.05 -30.10 49.27
N ARG A 3 -57.94 -28.95 48.63
CA ARG A 3 -58.94 -28.26 47.82
C ARG A 3 -58.71 -28.61 46.35
N ASN A 4 -59.78 -28.97 45.65
CA ASN A 4 -59.82 -29.09 44.19
C ASN A 4 -59.65 -27.70 43.54
N GLY A 5 -58.95 -27.67 42.42
CA GLY A 5 -58.85 -26.50 41.55
C GLY A 5 -58.19 -26.89 40.22
N TYR A 6 -59.00 -27.38 39.29
CA TYR A 6 -58.61 -27.50 37.88
C TYR A 6 -58.47 -26.09 37.29
N LEU A 7 -57.31 -25.78 36.70
CA LEU A 7 -57.17 -24.64 35.80
C LEU A 7 -56.42 -25.12 34.55
N ALA A 8 -57.10 -25.00 33.41
CA ALA A 8 -56.60 -25.34 32.09
C ALA A 8 -55.39 -24.45 31.72
N LEU A 9 -54.27 -25.07 31.33
CA LEU A 9 -53.19 -24.38 30.65
C LEU A 9 -53.43 -24.41 29.14
N LEU A 10 -53.74 -23.25 28.58
CA LEU A 10 -53.59 -22.96 27.15
C LEU A 10 -52.11 -23.00 26.79
N LEU A 11 -51.73 -23.94 25.92
CA LEU A 11 -50.43 -23.99 25.25
C LEU A 11 -50.34 -22.83 24.25
N GLY A 12 -49.71 -21.73 24.68
CA GLY A 12 -49.15 -20.74 23.76
C GLY A 12 -47.82 -21.26 23.23
N MET A 13 -47.81 -21.80 22.01
CA MET A 13 -46.57 -22.09 21.29
C MET A 13 -45.87 -20.77 20.96
N THR A 14 -44.86 -20.40 21.75
CA THR A 14 -43.83 -19.46 21.29
C THR A 14 -42.93 -20.22 20.34
N ALA A 15 -43.08 -19.97 19.04
CA ALA A 15 -42.09 -20.36 18.05
C ALA A 15 -40.79 -19.60 18.36
N LEU A 16 -39.88 -20.25 19.08
CA LEU A 16 -38.48 -19.87 19.12
C LEU A 16 -37.93 -20.09 17.70
N SER A 17 -38.00 -19.05 16.86
CA SER A 17 -37.22 -19.03 15.63
C SER A 17 -35.75 -18.97 16.03
N SER A 18 -35.07 -20.10 15.92
CA SER A 18 -33.61 -20.13 15.94
C SER A 18 -33.13 -19.44 14.67
N GLN A 19 -33.03 -18.11 14.67
CA GLN A 19 -32.36 -17.42 13.58
C GLN A 19 -30.90 -17.89 13.59
N ALA A 20 -30.48 -18.49 12.47
CA ALA A 20 -29.10 -18.88 12.28
C ALA A 20 -28.20 -17.65 12.51
N GLU A 21 -27.15 -17.80 13.32
CA GLU A 21 -26.27 -16.70 13.68
C GLU A 21 -25.52 -16.19 12.43
N VAL A 22 -25.94 -15.03 11.91
CA VAL A 22 -25.29 -14.37 10.78
C VAL A 22 -23.95 -13.79 11.25
N LYS A 23 -22.86 -14.22 10.60
CA LYS A 23 -21.49 -13.85 10.98
C LYS A 23 -21.07 -12.52 10.33
N THR A 24 -20.34 -11.69 11.09
CA THR A 24 -19.62 -10.51 10.60
C THR A 24 -18.86 -10.84 9.28
N PRO A 25 -18.83 -9.95 8.26
CA PRO A 25 -19.34 -8.58 8.22
C PRO A 25 -20.86 -8.44 8.02
N TYR A 26 -21.59 -9.55 7.99
CA TYR A 26 -23.05 -9.55 7.89
C TYR A 26 -23.70 -9.58 9.28
N GLN A 27 -24.91 -9.02 9.38
CA GLN A 27 -25.72 -9.00 10.61
C GLN A 27 -27.20 -9.05 10.25
N VAL A 28 -28.07 -9.29 11.24
CA VAL A 28 -29.52 -9.15 11.11
C VAL A 28 -29.97 -7.93 11.87
N GLU A 29 -30.58 -6.97 11.18
CA GLU A 29 -31.14 -5.76 11.76
C GLU A 29 -32.58 -5.59 11.30
N GLN A 30 -33.52 -5.49 12.25
CA GLN A 30 -34.96 -5.35 11.97
C GLN A 30 -35.50 -6.43 10.99
N GLY A 31 -35.02 -7.67 11.14
CA GLY A 31 -35.41 -8.80 10.28
C GLY A 31 -34.81 -8.78 8.86
N LYS A 32 -33.87 -7.88 8.57
CA LYS A 32 -33.16 -7.80 7.29
C LYS A 32 -31.70 -8.18 7.46
N VAL A 33 -31.13 -8.84 6.46
CA VAL A 33 -29.68 -9.06 6.42
C VAL A 33 -29.00 -7.78 5.95
N VAL A 34 -27.99 -7.34 6.69
CA VAL A 34 -27.20 -6.15 6.38
C VAL A 34 -25.71 -6.49 6.31
N TYR A 35 -24.97 -5.73 5.52
CA TYR A 35 -23.50 -5.76 5.47
C TYR A 35 -22.93 -4.47 6.06
N ARG A 36 -21.90 -4.60 6.90
CA ARG A 36 -21.13 -3.48 7.45
C ARG A 36 -19.65 -3.70 7.19
N VAL A 37 -19.03 -2.79 6.44
CA VAL A 37 -17.57 -2.84 6.17
C VAL A 37 -16.74 -2.61 7.44
N SER A 38 -17.29 -1.88 8.41
CA SER A 38 -16.71 -1.69 9.74
C SER A 38 -17.81 -1.48 10.79
N VAL A 39 -17.44 -1.57 12.06
CA VAL A 39 -18.38 -1.39 13.20
C VAL A 39 -19.06 -0.01 13.21
N ASN A 40 -18.43 1.00 12.60
CA ASN A 40 -18.93 2.38 12.59
C ASN A 40 -19.58 2.77 11.24
N ALA A 41 -19.58 1.88 10.25
CA ALA A 41 -20.17 2.16 8.95
C ALA A 41 -21.67 1.90 8.96
N ASP A 42 -22.43 2.71 8.22
CA ASP A 42 -23.87 2.51 8.05
C ASP A 42 -24.17 1.14 7.41
N PRO A 43 -25.20 0.43 7.91
CA PRO A 43 -25.55 -0.89 7.40
C PRO A 43 -26.08 -0.77 5.97
N GLN A 44 -25.59 -1.63 5.08
CA GLN A 44 -26.10 -1.76 3.73
C GLN A 44 -27.03 -2.97 3.67
N VAL A 45 -28.31 -2.76 3.39
CA VAL A 45 -29.32 -3.84 3.33
C VAL A 45 -29.07 -4.71 2.10
N LEU A 46 -28.97 -6.02 2.29
CA LEU A 46 -28.87 -6.98 1.18
C LEU A 46 -30.27 -7.25 0.61
N ALA A 47 -30.57 -6.64 -0.53
CA ALA A 47 -31.86 -6.79 -1.18
C ALA A 47 -32.19 -8.26 -1.48
N GLY A 48 -33.34 -8.73 -0.99
CA GLY A 48 -33.84 -10.08 -1.20
C GLY A 48 -33.23 -11.17 -0.31
N ALA A 49 -32.26 -10.84 0.55
CA ALA A 49 -31.68 -11.78 1.49
C ALA A 49 -32.61 -11.99 2.70
N LYS A 50 -32.76 -13.24 3.14
CA LYS A 50 -33.58 -13.63 4.29
C LYS A 50 -32.70 -14.17 5.40
N PRO A 51 -32.84 -13.71 6.65
CA PRO A 51 -32.03 -14.21 7.77
C PRO A 51 -32.05 -15.73 7.92
N ASP A 52 -33.22 -16.35 7.74
CA ASP A 52 -33.44 -17.77 8.03
C ASP A 52 -32.72 -18.73 7.06
N ASP A 53 -32.29 -18.24 5.89
CA ASP A 53 -31.56 -19.04 4.89
C ASP A 53 -30.21 -18.41 4.48
N PHE A 54 -29.76 -17.37 5.18
CA PHE A 54 -28.53 -16.67 4.86
C PHE A 54 -27.29 -17.43 5.34
N ARG A 55 -26.32 -17.61 4.45
CA ARG A 55 -25.06 -18.32 4.74
C ARG A 55 -23.88 -17.60 4.14
N VAL A 56 -22.83 -17.41 4.93
CA VAL A 56 -21.52 -16.95 4.46
C VAL A 56 -20.77 -18.13 3.87
N LEU A 57 -20.28 -17.99 2.64
CA LEU A 57 -19.54 -19.01 1.89
C LEU A 57 -18.03 -18.79 1.98
N LEU A 58 -17.60 -17.52 1.90
CA LEU A 58 -16.20 -17.11 1.94
C LEU A 58 -16.12 -15.78 2.69
N ARG A 59 -15.06 -15.58 3.46
CA ARG A 59 -14.78 -14.31 4.10
C ARG A 59 -13.28 -14.07 4.14
N GLU A 60 -12.85 -13.06 3.41
CA GLU A 60 -11.53 -12.45 3.49
C GLU A 60 -11.64 -10.98 3.85
N LYS A 61 -10.49 -10.32 4.03
CA LYS A 61 -10.40 -8.94 4.51
C LYS A 61 -11.24 -7.94 3.69
N ARG A 62 -11.28 -8.07 2.36
CA ARG A 62 -12.00 -7.15 1.46
C ARG A 62 -13.19 -7.78 0.75
N VAL A 63 -13.30 -9.11 0.74
CA VAL A 63 -14.29 -9.85 -0.05
C VAL A 63 -14.99 -10.87 0.85
N ALA A 64 -16.31 -10.80 0.95
CA ALA A 64 -17.12 -11.82 1.59
C ALA A 64 -18.19 -12.32 0.63
N LEU A 65 -18.23 -13.62 0.35
CA LEU A 65 -19.29 -14.25 -0.44
C LEU A 65 -20.36 -14.82 0.47
N ALA A 66 -21.62 -14.61 0.12
CA ALA A 66 -22.75 -15.17 0.84
C ALA A 66 -23.87 -15.61 -0.11
N VAL A 67 -24.81 -16.39 0.42
CA VAL A 67 -25.97 -16.90 -0.29
C VAL A 67 -27.22 -16.79 0.58
N SER A 68 -28.36 -16.52 -0.06
CA SER A 68 -29.71 -16.63 0.54
C SER A 68 -30.67 -17.11 -0.54
N GLY A 69 -31.31 -18.26 -0.31
CA GLY A 69 -32.03 -19.00 -1.34
C GLY A 69 -31.14 -19.29 -2.56
N SER A 70 -31.54 -18.78 -3.74
CA SER A 70 -30.79 -18.89 -4.99
C SER A 70 -29.93 -17.66 -5.33
N ARG A 71 -29.89 -16.66 -4.44
CA ARG A 71 -29.17 -15.41 -4.66
C ARG A 71 -27.81 -15.45 -3.98
N TYR A 72 -26.79 -15.01 -4.70
CA TYR A 72 -25.44 -14.88 -4.18
C TYR A 72 -25.07 -13.41 -4.06
N TYR A 73 -24.23 -13.12 -3.08
CA TYR A 73 -23.81 -11.78 -2.71
C TYR A 73 -22.28 -11.75 -2.59
N CYS A 74 -21.69 -10.64 -3.01
CA CYS A 74 -20.31 -10.26 -2.71
C CYS A 74 -20.38 -8.97 -1.90
N ASN A 75 -20.00 -9.03 -0.63
CA ASN A 75 -20.28 -7.97 0.35
C ASN A 75 -21.76 -7.57 0.28
N GLN A 76 -22.07 -6.28 0.12
CA GLN A 76 -23.44 -5.78 -0.03
C GLN A 76 -24.05 -6.01 -1.43
N GLN A 77 -23.24 -6.33 -2.43
CA GLN A 77 -23.66 -6.35 -3.83
C GLN A 77 -24.23 -7.72 -4.21
N PRO A 78 -25.41 -7.81 -4.85
CA PRO A 78 -25.87 -9.05 -5.44
C PRO A 78 -24.99 -9.41 -6.65
N LEU A 79 -24.58 -10.68 -6.74
CA LEU A 79 -23.88 -11.18 -7.92
C LEU A 79 -24.87 -11.44 -9.07
N PRO A 80 -24.42 -11.33 -10.35
CA PRO A 80 -25.27 -11.59 -11.50
C PRO A 80 -25.90 -12.98 -11.49
N ASN A 81 -27.08 -13.09 -12.11
CA ASN A 81 -27.74 -14.37 -12.33
C ASN A 81 -26.83 -15.35 -13.07
N GLY A 82 -26.87 -16.62 -12.69
CA GLY A 82 -26.02 -17.67 -13.26
C GLY A 82 -24.62 -17.77 -12.62
N PHE A 83 -24.32 -16.98 -11.59
CA PHE A 83 -23.13 -17.19 -10.76
C PHE A 83 -23.11 -18.62 -10.20
N LYS A 84 -21.94 -19.24 -10.30
CA LYS A 84 -21.63 -20.57 -9.80
C LYS A 84 -20.57 -20.45 -8.70
N PRO A 85 -20.89 -20.79 -7.43
CA PRO A 85 -19.95 -20.65 -6.32
C PRO A 85 -18.65 -21.44 -6.53
N GLU A 86 -18.70 -22.58 -7.20
CA GLU A 86 -17.53 -23.41 -7.53
C GLU A 86 -16.57 -22.75 -8.53
N SER A 87 -17.01 -21.71 -9.24
CA SER A 87 -16.14 -20.96 -10.16
C SER A 87 -15.33 -19.85 -9.48
N ALA A 88 -15.67 -19.50 -8.23
CA ALA A 88 -15.10 -18.36 -7.54
C ALA A 88 -13.65 -18.61 -7.14
N LYS A 89 -12.72 -17.84 -7.72
CA LYS A 89 -11.30 -17.82 -7.38
C LYS A 89 -10.97 -16.46 -6.78
N LEU A 90 -10.75 -16.41 -5.47
CA LEU A 90 -10.24 -15.20 -4.80
C LEU A 90 -8.71 -15.19 -4.87
N ARG A 91 -8.14 -14.08 -5.34
CA ARG A 91 -6.69 -13.89 -5.53
C ARG A 91 -6.27 -12.59 -4.85
N TYR A 92 -5.16 -12.67 -4.10
CA TYR A 92 -4.53 -11.52 -3.45
C TYR A 92 -5.51 -10.70 -2.58
N ASP A 93 -6.43 -11.40 -1.90
CA ASP A 93 -7.47 -10.89 -0.99
C ASP A 93 -8.43 -9.82 -1.56
N THR A 94 -8.35 -9.52 -2.86
CA THR A 94 -9.08 -8.39 -3.46
C THR A 94 -9.71 -8.73 -4.82
N PHE A 95 -9.11 -9.61 -5.62
CA PHE A 95 -9.61 -9.98 -6.94
C PHE A 95 -10.45 -11.24 -6.87
N LEU A 96 -11.74 -11.13 -7.11
CA LEU A 96 -12.66 -12.26 -7.22
C LEU A 96 -12.91 -12.54 -8.71
N ILE A 97 -12.42 -13.68 -9.20
CA ILE A 97 -12.61 -14.11 -10.59
C ILE A 97 -13.65 -15.23 -10.61
N THR A 98 -14.67 -15.13 -11.46
CA THR A 98 -15.84 -16.03 -11.47
C THR A 98 -16.31 -16.33 -12.89
N ASN A 99 -17.27 -17.25 -13.04
CA ASN A 99 -17.93 -17.53 -14.31
C ASN A 99 -18.82 -16.39 -14.84
N VAL A 100 -19.15 -15.41 -14.00
CA VAL A 100 -19.96 -14.23 -14.38
C VAL A 100 -19.14 -12.95 -14.42
N GLY A 101 -17.81 -13.07 -14.35
CA GLY A 101 -16.86 -11.98 -14.52
C GLY A 101 -15.85 -11.83 -13.39
N SER A 102 -15.01 -10.82 -13.53
CA SER A 102 -13.99 -10.45 -12.54
C SER A 102 -14.39 -9.22 -11.73
N TYR A 103 -14.04 -9.24 -10.46
CA TYR A 103 -14.41 -8.21 -9.50
C TYR A 103 -13.21 -7.81 -8.65
N VAL A 104 -13.16 -6.55 -8.26
CA VAL A 104 -12.19 -6.01 -7.30
C VAL A 104 -12.95 -5.45 -6.11
N GLY A 105 -12.71 -5.98 -4.92
CA GLY A 105 -13.47 -5.56 -3.73
C GLY A 105 -15.00 -5.70 -3.86
N CYS A 106 -15.46 -6.67 -4.66
CA CYS A 106 -16.87 -6.90 -5.05
C CYS A 106 -17.46 -5.91 -6.06
N GLU A 107 -16.68 -5.00 -6.64
CA GLU A 107 -17.09 -4.16 -7.76
C GLU A 107 -16.71 -4.82 -9.08
N ARG A 108 -17.62 -4.80 -10.06
CA ARG A 108 -17.40 -5.46 -11.36
C ARG A 108 -16.33 -4.69 -12.14
N MET A 109 -15.28 -5.39 -12.56
CA MET A 109 -14.25 -4.84 -13.43
C MET A 109 -14.79 -4.64 -14.86
N LYS A 110 -14.23 -3.67 -15.59
CA LYS A 110 -14.58 -3.38 -16.99
C LYS A 110 -14.24 -4.52 -17.94
N GLN A 111 -13.24 -5.31 -17.58
CA GLN A 111 -12.71 -6.43 -18.33
C GLN A 111 -12.45 -7.59 -17.38
N ASP A 112 -12.51 -8.81 -17.90
CA ASP A 112 -12.32 -10.03 -17.11
C ASP A 112 -10.84 -10.46 -17.14
N ILE A 113 -10.33 -10.87 -15.97
CA ILE A 113 -8.97 -11.38 -15.80
C ILE A 113 -8.86 -12.80 -16.38
N ASP A 114 -7.80 -13.09 -17.11
CA ASP A 114 -7.43 -14.48 -17.45
C ASP A 114 -6.92 -15.17 -16.17
N ALA A 115 -7.81 -15.93 -15.54
CA ALA A 115 -7.57 -16.55 -14.23
C ALA A 115 -6.39 -17.52 -14.20
N ASP A 116 -6.11 -18.18 -15.33
CA ASP A 116 -5.14 -19.25 -15.43
C ASP A 116 -3.71 -18.70 -15.56
N SER A 117 -3.57 -17.48 -16.04
CA SER A 117 -2.29 -16.77 -16.16
C SER A 117 -2.10 -15.62 -15.16
N PHE A 118 -3.12 -15.31 -14.36
CA PHE A 118 -3.07 -14.22 -13.39
C PHE A 118 -2.02 -14.45 -12.29
N GLN A 119 -1.16 -13.46 -12.07
CA GLN A 119 -0.12 -13.46 -11.04
C GLN A 119 0.18 -12.05 -10.52
N ALA A 120 0.62 -11.97 -9.26
CA ALA A 120 1.19 -10.75 -8.69
C ALA A 120 2.64 -10.58 -9.14
N LEU A 121 3.02 -9.34 -9.43
CA LEU A 121 4.40 -8.92 -9.61
C LEU A 121 4.82 -8.11 -8.38
N ASP A 122 5.83 -7.25 -8.49
CA ASP A 122 6.09 -6.25 -7.46
C ASP A 122 4.90 -5.30 -7.34
N PHE A 123 4.50 -4.98 -6.11
CA PHE A 123 3.44 -4.01 -5.86
C PHE A 123 3.73 -2.68 -6.58
N PRO A 124 2.74 -2.10 -7.30
CA PRO A 124 1.31 -2.43 -7.31
C PRO A 124 0.84 -3.33 -8.47
N PHE A 125 1.72 -3.97 -9.22
CA PHE A 125 1.37 -4.58 -10.51
C PHE A 125 0.92 -6.04 -10.38
N PHE A 126 -0.10 -6.38 -11.15
CA PHE A 126 -0.50 -7.75 -11.44
C PHE A 126 -0.50 -7.97 -12.95
N ARG A 127 -0.38 -9.22 -13.38
CA ARG A 127 -0.33 -9.56 -14.80
C ARG A 127 -1.16 -10.80 -15.07
N ASP A 128 -1.86 -10.80 -16.20
CA ASP A 128 -2.32 -12.03 -16.86
C ASP A 128 -1.70 -12.14 -18.27
N ARG A 129 -2.19 -13.04 -19.11
CA ARG A 129 -1.65 -13.25 -20.46
C ARG A 129 -1.78 -12.00 -21.35
N HIS A 130 -2.75 -11.14 -21.10
CA HIS A 130 -3.18 -10.09 -22.01
C HIS A 130 -3.07 -8.68 -21.43
N HIS A 131 -3.04 -8.55 -20.10
CA HIS A 131 -3.17 -7.27 -19.41
C HIS A 131 -2.20 -7.13 -18.22
N ILE A 132 -1.89 -5.88 -17.88
CA ILE A 132 -1.33 -5.49 -16.59
C ILE A 132 -2.42 -4.79 -15.80
N TRP A 133 -2.63 -5.22 -14.55
CA TRP A 133 -3.67 -4.71 -13.67
C TRP A 133 -3.08 -3.96 -12.48
N LEU A 134 -3.81 -2.96 -12.02
CA LEU A 134 -3.55 -2.22 -10.78
C LEU A 134 -4.43 -2.73 -9.62
N PRO A 135 -4.12 -2.41 -8.34
CA PRO A 135 -4.81 -2.97 -7.19
C PRO A 135 -6.30 -2.60 -7.06
N ASP A 136 -6.70 -1.54 -7.76
CA ASP A 136 -8.08 -1.06 -7.89
C ASP A 136 -8.83 -1.72 -9.06
N GLY A 137 -8.19 -2.64 -9.80
CA GLY A 137 -8.77 -3.35 -10.93
C GLY A 137 -8.78 -2.56 -12.24
N GLU A 138 -8.16 -1.38 -12.31
CA GLU A 138 -7.93 -0.71 -13.59
C GLU A 138 -6.82 -1.41 -14.39
N GLU A 139 -6.98 -1.41 -15.71
CA GLU A 139 -5.97 -1.88 -16.65
C GLU A 139 -4.93 -0.78 -16.87
N LEU A 140 -3.64 -1.12 -16.72
CA LEU A 140 -2.57 -0.25 -17.15
C LEU A 140 -2.47 -0.27 -18.69
N SER A 141 -3.10 0.71 -19.31
CA SER A 141 -3.27 0.79 -20.77
C SER A 141 -1.97 1.09 -21.52
N GLY A 142 -1.88 0.61 -22.76
CA GLY A 142 -0.76 0.91 -23.67
C GLY A 142 0.53 0.12 -23.40
N VAL A 143 0.46 -0.86 -22.50
CA VAL A 143 1.61 -1.67 -22.09
C VAL A 143 1.90 -2.79 -23.08
N ASP A 144 3.19 -3.00 -23.39
CA ASP A 144 3.64 -4.26 -23.99
C ASP A 144 3.81 -5.34 -22.90
N VAL A 145 2.77 -6.13 -22.67
CA VAL A 145 2.70 -7.14 -21.59
C VAL A 145 3.83 -8.17 -21.66
N ALA A 146 4.29 -8.49 -22.86
CA ALA A 146 5.35 -9.48 -23.07
C ALA A 146 6.72 -9.01 -22.55
N SER A 147 7.02 -7.71 -22.67
CA SER A 147 8.28 -7.11 -22.22
C SER A 147 8.21 -6.42 -20.87
N PHE A 148 7.02 -6.34 -20.25
CA PHE A 148 6.80 -5.69 -18.97
C PHE A 148 7.63 -6.30 -17.82
N LYS A 149 8.34 -5.44 -17.09
CA LYS A 149 9.22 -5.79 -15.96
C LYS A 149 9.07 -4.76 -14.85
N THR A 150 9.09 -5.23 -13.60
CA THR A 150 9.03 -4.37 -12.42
C THR A 150 10.44 -3.98 -11.93
N LEU A 151 10.55 -2.81 -11.32
CA LEU A 151 11.78 -2.23 -10.74
C LEU A 151 11.63 -1.98 -9.22
N ALA A 152 10.59 -2.57 -8.59
CA ALA A 152 10.11 -2.29 -7.23
C ALA A 152 9.59 -0.85 -7.01
N ARG A 153 8.93 -0.65 -5.86
CA ARG A 153 8.49 0.68 -5.37
C ARG A 153 7.66 1.46 -6.39
N ASN A 154 6.67 0.78 -6.97
CA ASN A 154 5.73 1.36 -7.93
C ASN A 154 6.30 1.71 -9.30
N GLN A 155 7.45 1.12 -9.64
CA GLN A 155 8.15 1.38 -10.90
C GLN A 155 8.15 0.12 -11.77
N ALA A 156 7.93 0.31 -13.05
CA ALA A 156 8.02 -0.73 -14.05
C ALA A 156 8.43 -0.14 -15.39
N PHE A 157 8.76 -1.01 -16.34
CA PHE A 157 8.96 -0.61 -17.73
C PHE A 157 8.55 -1.76 -18.65
N ASP A 158 8.15 -1.42 -19.87
CA ASP A 158 8.11 -2.34 -21.00
C ASP A 158 9.17 -1.92 -22.03
N LYS A 159 9.18 -2.52 -23.22
CA LYS A 159 10.18 -2.24 -24.27
C LYS A 159 10.27 -0.78 -24.73
N GLN A 160 9.28 0.07 -24.48
CA GLN A 160 9.17 1.44 -24.99
C GLN A 160 8.91 2.47 -23.91
N ASN A 161 8.30 2.08 -22.79
CA ASN A 161 7.80 3.00 -21.79
C ASN A 161 8.25 2.59 -20.39
N TYR A 162 8.60 3.60 -19.61
CA TYR A 162 8.70 3.52 -18.17
C TYR A 162 7.38 3.96 -17.52
N TYR A 163 7.04 3.33 -16.40
CA TYR A 163 5.83 3.57 -15.64
C TYR A 163 6.16 3.87 -14.19
N PHE A 164 5.58 4.93 -13.64
CA PHE A 164 5.52 5.20 -12.21
C PHE A 164 4.06 5.30 -11.78
N VAL A 165 3.62 4.45 -10.85
CA VAL A 165 2.21 4.36 -10.44
C VAL A 165 2.03 4.89 -9.02
N GLU A 166 1.20 5.90 -8.85
CA GLU A 166 0.74 6.35 -7.53
C GLU A 166 -0.77 6.63 -7.59
N ASN A 167 -1.25 7.79 -7.14
CA ASN A 167 -2.62 8.23 -7.40
C ASN A 167 -2.88 8.41 -8.89
N GLU A 168 -1.85 8.80 -9.63
CA GLU A 168 -1.85 8.91 -11.09
C GLU A 168 -0.68 8.07 -11.62
N THR A 169 -0.79 7.65 -12.89
CA THR A 169 0.28 6.94 -13.56
C THR A 169 1.04 7.86 -14.49
N SER A 170 2.35 7.97 -14.28
CA SER A 170 3.25 8.64 -15.21
C SER A 170 3.80 7.62 -16.21
N VAL A 171 3.72 7.96 -17.49
CA VAL A 171 4.25 7.14 -18.59
C VAL A 171 5.33 7.95 -19.31
N ILE A 172 6.55 7.42 -19.34
CA ILE A 172 7.70 8.11 -19.94
C ILE A 172 8.27 7.22 -21.04
N PRO A 173 8.20 7.64 -22.32
CA PRO A 173 8.82 6.88 -23.39
C PRO A 173 10.36 6.97 -23.30
N TYR A 174 11.04 5.89 -23.67
CA TYR A 174 12.50 5.83 -23.73
C TYR A 174 12.97 5.11 -25.00
N GLN A 175 14.19 5.37 -25.44
CA GLN A 175 14.71 4.87 -26.72
C GLN A 175 16.04 4.14 -26.62
N LYS A 176 16.92 4.53 -25.71
CA LYS A 176 18.33 4.10 -25.73
C LYS A 176 18.59 3.00 -24.72
N SER A 177 18.28 3.29 -23.47
CA SER A 177 18.66 2.45 -22.34
C SER A 177 17.43 2.09 -21.53
N ALA A 178 17.35 0.83 -21.12
CA ALA A 178 16.33 0.40 -20.17
C ALA A 178 16.39 1.30 -18.92
N PRO A 179 15.23 1.79 -18.45
CA PRO A 179 15.15 2.57 -17.22
C PRO A 179 15.79 1.82 -16.07
N SER A 180 16.55 2.54 -15.24
CA SER A 180 17.05 2.01 -13.98
C SER A 180 16.49 2.84 -12.83
N ALA A 181 15.87 2.17 -11.86
CA ALA A 181 15.53 2.76 -10.58
C ALA A 181 16.41 2.16 -9.50
N GLY A 182 16.91 3.01 -8.60
CA GLY A 182 17.64 2.54 -7.43
C GLY A 182 16.68 2.15 -6.29
N GLN A 183 17.23 1.89 -5.10
CA GLN A 183 16.43 1.55 -3.92
C GLN A 183 15.62 2.71 -3.32
N CYS A 184 15.73 3.91 -3.89
CA CYS A 184 15.01 5.09 -3.43
C CYS A 184 13.71 5.28 -4.22
N PHE A 185 12.66 5.67 -3.52
CA PHE A 185 11.31 5.81 -4.01
C PHE A 185 11.21 6.86 -5.11
N GLY A 186 10.58 6.49 -6.23
CA GLY A 186 10.21 7.41 -7.31
C GLY A 186 11.36 7.92 -8.17
N TRP A 187 12.61 7.61 -7.84
CA TRP A 187 13.76 8.04 -8.63
C TRP A 187 14.12 7.04 -9.71
N ALA A 188 14.23 7.52 -10.95
CA ALA A 188 14.68 6.74 -12.08
C ALA A 188 15.64 7.52 -12.96
N THR A 189 16.58 6.81 -13.57
CA THR A 189 17.39 7.30 -14.68
C THR A 189 16.86 6.69 -15.97
N ILE A 190 16.49 7.55 -16.92
CA ILE A 190 15.87 7.18 -18.19
C ILE A 190 16.61 7.92 -19.30
N ASP A 191 17.21 7.18 -20.23
CA ASP A 191 18.04 7.73 -21.32
C ASP A 191 19.11 8.74 -20.86
N GLY A 192 19.66 8.52 -19.66
CA GLY A 192 20.69 9.38 -19.04
C GLY A 192 20.17 10.64 -18.36
N ASN A 193 18.84 10.80 -18.23
CA ASN A 193 18.21 11.90 -17.50
C ASN A 193 17.59 11.40 -16.19
N LEU A 194 17.57 12.25 -15.17
CA LEU A 194 16.90 11.93 -13.90
C LEU A 194 15.43 12.30 -13.94
N TYR A 195 14.62 11.46 -13.31
CA TYR A 195 13.21 11.67 -13.08
C TYR A 195 12.88 11.39 -11.62
N TYR A 196 11.94 12.16 -11.06
CA TYR A 196 11.34 11.90 -9.77
C TYR A 196 9.83 11.82 -9.91
N ARG A 197 9.26 10.64 -9.63
CA ARG A 197 7.82 10.35 -9.73
C ARG A 197 7.23 10.72 -11.09
N GLY A 198 7.96 10.43 -12.16
CA GLY A 198 7.55 10.74 -13.52
C GLY A 198 8.00 12.10 -14.06
N GLU A 199 8.45 13.00 -13.18
CA GLU A 199 8.80 14.37 -13.58
C GLU A 199 10.30 14.51 -13.86
N PRO A 200 10.70 15.14 -14.98
CA PRO A 200 12.11 15.34 -15.32
C PRO A 200 12.80 16.26 -14.30
N ARG A 201 14.04 15.94 -13.95
CA ARG A 201 14.85 16.65 -12.95
C ARG A 201 16.09 17.25 -13.59
N SER A 202 16.11 18.57 -13.68
CA SER A 202 17.26 19.36 -14.15
C SER A 202 18.22 19.78 -13.03
N ASP A 203 17.80 19.59 -11.78
CA ASP A 203 18.54 19.94 -10.57
C ASP A 203 19.45 18.82 -10.07
N GLY A 204 19.66 17.76 -10.85
CA GLY A 204 20.53 16.66 -10.51
C GLY A 204 21.34 16.09 -11.67
N ASP A 205 22.38 15.35 -11.30
CA ASP A 205 23.37 14.74 -12.18
C ASP A 205 23.15 13.22 -12.24
N ALA A 206 22.54 12.76 -13.34
CA ALA A 206 22.22 11.34 -13.53
C ALA A 206 23.43 10.41 -13.47
N ALA A 207 24.61 10.90 -13.83
CA ALA A 207 25.83 10.09 -13.90
C ALA A 207 26.41 9.75 -12.53
N SER A 208 26.22 10.62 -11.53
CA SER A 208 26.66 10.43 -10.15
C SER A 208 25.54 10.12 -9.17
N PHE A 209 24.28 10.13 -9.63
CA PHE A 209 23.11 9.86 -8.82
C PHE A 209 23.13 8.45 -8.23
N ARG A 210 22.87 8.34 -6.94
CA ARG A 210 22.65 7.06 -6.27
C ARG A 210 21.74 7.19 -5.06
N CYS A 211 21.05 6.11 -4.74
CA CYS A 211 20.21 6.03 -3.55
C CYS A 211 21.05 5.68 -2.31
N LEU A 212 20.72 6.31 -1.17
CA LEU A 212 21.23 5.93 0.15
C LEU A 212 20.22 5.11 0.94
N THR A 213 18.96 5.54 0.90
CA THR A 213 17.85 4.92 1.63
C THR A 213 16.59 4.92 0.76
N PHE A 214 15.44 4.50 1.31
CA PHE A 214 14.15 4.59 0.64
C PHE A 214 13.80 6.02 0.19
N ASN A 215 14.12 7.03 0.97
CA ASN A 215 13.69 8.41 0.72
C ASN A 215 14.85 9.37 0.41
N THR A 216 16.08 8.93 0.64
CA THR A 216 17.27 9.77 0.46
C THR A 216 18.13 9.25 -0.66
N ALA A 217 18.49 10.17 -1.55
CA ALA A 217 19.48 9.97 -2.60
C ALA A 217 20.52 11.09 -2.54
N LEU A 218 21.57 10.96 -3.32
CA LEU A 218 22.53 12.03 -3.56
C LEU A 218 23.13 11.90 -4.95
N ASP A 219 23.68 13.00 -5.42
CA ASP A 219 24.59 13.05 -6.54
C ASP A 219 25.84 13.87 -6.15
N LYS A 220 26.68 14.24 -7.13
CA LYS A 220 27.87 15.07 -6.89
C LYS A 220 27.59 16.47 -6.31
N THR A 221 26.36 16.97 -6.42
CA THR A 221 25.97 18.33 -6.03
C THR A 221 25.41 18.41 -4.62
N GLY A 222 24.75 17.33 -4.17
CA GLY A 222 24.18 17.27 -2.83
C GLY A 222 23.16 16.16 -2.65
N PHE A 223 22.37 16.29 -1.59
CA PHE A 223 21.36 15.31 -1.20
C PHE A 223 20.00 15.61 -1.81
N TYR A 224 19.18 14.58 -1.91
CA TYR A 224 17.75 14.68 -2.20
C TYR A 224 16.96 13.91 -1.15
N VAL A 225 15.96 14.56 -0.54
CA VAL A 225 15.01 13.90 0.37
C VAL A 225 13.62 14.00 -0.23
N PHE A 226 13.01 12.88 -0.59
CA PHE A 226 11.71 12.81 -1.29
C PHE A 226 11.60 13.81 -2.48
N GLY A 227 12.61 13.83 -3.35
CA GLY A 227 12.60 14.70 -4.53
C GLY A 227 13.07 16.14 -4.29
N ARG A 228 13.17 16.58 -3.03
CA ARG A 228 13.66 17.93 -2.70
C ARG A 228 15.19 17.94 -2.67
N ALA A 229 15.80 18.80 -3.49
CA ALA A 229 17.24 19.02 -3.51
C ALA A 229 17.74 19.82 -2.30
N TYR A 230 18.90 19.41 -1.81
CA TYR A 230 19.71 20.05 -0.78
C TYR A 230 21.16 20.13 -1.29
N PRO A 231 21.44 21.07 -2.20
CA PRO A 231 22.78 21.23 -2.77
C PRO A 231 23.74 21.83 -1.74
N GLY A 232 25.05 21.71 -2.00
CA GLY A 232 26.08 22.34 -1.20
C GLY A 232 26.65 21.41 -0.14
N LEU A 233 27.32 20.35 -0.60
CA LEU A 233 28.21 19.57 0.27
C LEU A 233 29.34 20.48 0.80
N PRO A 234 29.84 20.24 2.02
CA PRO A 234 30.96 21.01 2.56
C PRO A 234 32.21 20.93 1.68
N ASP A 235 33.05 21.96 1.74
CA ASP A 235 34.30 22.00 0.97
C ASP A 235 35.18 20.77 1.28
N GLY A 236 35.69 20.14 0.22
CA GLY A 236 36.52 18.93 0.32
C GLY A 236 35.73 17.62 0.41
N VAL A 237 34.42 17.65 0.67
CA VAL A 237 33.57 16.45 0.72
C VAL A 237 33.27 15.97 -0.69
N LYS A 238 33.59 14.71 -0.97
CA LYS A 238 33.19 14.04 -2.22
C LYS A 238 31.94 13.23 -1.97
N ALA A 239 30.89 13.48 -2.76
CA ALA A 239 29.66 12.73 -2.68
C ALA A 239 29.86 11.22 -2.79
N ALA A 240 30.86 10.75 -3.55
CA ALA A 240 31.17 9.33 -3.72
C ALA A 240 31.57 8.63 -2.39
N ASP A 241 32.14 9.37 -1.44
CA ASP A 241 32.64 8.80 -0.18
C ASP A 241 31.54 8.69 0.89
N ILE A 242 30.41 9.38 0.69
CA ILE A 242 29.28 9.40 1.64
C ILE A 242 28.52 8.06 1.63
N HIS A 243 28.47 7.36 2.75
CA HIS A 243 27.75 6.09 2.87
C HIS A 243 26.94 6.04 4.16
N MET A 244 25.91 5.18 4.19
CA MET A 244 25.13 4.97 5.40
C MET A 244 26.01 4.32 6.47
N LEU A 245 25.87 4.73 7.72
CA LEU A 245 26.46 4.00 8.83
C LEU A 245 25.87 2.58 8.89
N PRO A 246 26.68 1.55 9.20
CA PRO A 246 26.19 0.18 9.30
C PRO A 246 25.00 0.05 10.26
N ASN A 247 23.98 -0.71 9.85
CA ASN A 247 22.75 -0.92 10.62
C ASN A 247 22.00 0.37 11.00
N ASN A 248 22.17 1.44 10.22
CA ASN A 248 21.52 2.73 10.43
C ASN A 248 20.85 3.22 9.13
N GLU A 249 19.62 3.73 9.25
CA GLU A 249 18.84 4.28 8.12
C GLU A 249 18.73 5.81 8.15
N LYS A 250 19.34 6.47 9.14
CA LYS A 250 19.23 7.91 9.40
C LYS A 250 20.57 8.63 9.46
N LEU A 251 21.69 7.91 9.51
CA LEU A 251 23.02 8.50 9.60
C LEU A 251 23.87 8.10 8.40
N ALA A 252 24.47 9.10 7.76
CA ALA A 252 25.47 8.91 6.72
C ALA A 252 26.79 9.59 7.11
N THR A 253 27.89 9.11 6.56
CA THR A 253 29.24 9.64 6.82
C THR A 253 30.15 9.45 5.61
N ASP A 254 31.15 10.31 5.46
CA ASP A 254 32.28 10.15 4.55
C ASP A 254 33.56 9.68 5.28
N GLY A 255 33.45 9.41 6.59
CA GLY A 255 34.57 9.09 7.48
C GLY A 255 35.05 10.24 8.35
N GLU A 256 34.70 11.49 8.02
CA GLU A 256 35.07 12.69 8.80
C GLU A 256 33.82 13.45 9.30
N HIS A 257 32.82 13.55 8.44
CA HIS A 257 31.56 14.23 8.68
C HIS A 257 30.45 13.24 8.98
N LEU A 258 29.46 13.68 9.75
CA LEU A 258 28.26 12.92 10.06
C LEU A 258 27.04 13.73 9.62
N TRP A 259 26.13 13.10 8.88
CA TRP A 259 24.85 13.70 8.51
C TRP A 259 23.70 12.91 9.12
N PHE A 260 22.75 13.63 9.71
CA PHE A 260 21.43 13.12 10.02
C PHE A 260 20.50 13.33 8.83
N LEU A 261 19.98 12.23 8.28
CA LEU A 261 19.06 12.15 7.16
C LEU A 261 17.63 12.05 7.69
N GLY A 262 17.09 13.19 8.11
CA GLY A 262 15.72 13.33 8.60
C GLY A 262 14.80 13.96 7.57
N VAL A 263 14.08 15.01 7.97
CA VAL A 263 13.25 15.84 7.06
C VAL A 263 14.13 16.60 6.06
N GLU A 264 15.30 17.06 6.51
CA GLU A 264 16.37 17.61 5.70
C GLU A 264 17.71 17.05 6.19
N PRO A 265 18.72 16.92 5.32
CA PRO A 265 20.05 16.52 5.74
C PRO A 265 20.65 17.59 6.65
N VAL A 266 21.11 17.19 7.83
CA VAL A 266 21.79 18.09 8.77
C VAL A 266 23.15 17.50 9.13
N GLN A 267 24.22 18.26 8.89
CA GLN A 267 25.54 17.88 9.35
C GLN A 267 25.65 18.07 10.88
N LEU A 268 26.04 17.01 11.58
CA LEU A 268 26.20 16.99 13.02
C LEU A 268 27.68 17.08 13.38
N ALA A 269 28.07 18.18 14.02
CA ALA A 269 29.45 18.40 14.44
C ALA A 269 29.69 17.96 15.89
N GLY A 270 30.91 17.48 16.16
CA GLY A 270 31.39 17.16 17.50
C GLY A 270 30.86 15.86 18.10
N LEU A 271 30.50 14.89 17.26
CA LEU A 271 30.15 13.53 17.65
C LEU A 271 31.23 12.55 17.18
N SER A 272 31.58 11.57 18.01
CA SER A 272 32.43 10.43 17.65
C SER A 272 31.68 9.48 16.72
N LEU A 273 32.19 9.27 15.50
CA LEU A 273 31.60 8.31 14.54
C LEU A 273 31.57 6.87 15.07
N ARG A 274 32.48 6.52 15.99
CA ARG A 274 32.59 5.17 16.55
C ARG A 274 31.45 4.83 17.51
N ASP A 275 31.00 5.81 18.28
CA ASP A 275 30.11 5.62 19.41
C ASP A 275 28.72 6.23 19.17
N VAL A 276 28.50 6.84 18.00
CA VAL A 276 27.25 7.52 17.69
C VAL A 276 26.09 6.54 17.54
N LYS A 277 24.97 6.88 18.17
CA LYS A 277 23.71 6.16 18.10
C LYS A 277 22.54 7.12 17.90
N VAL A 278 21.46 6.58 17.36
CA VAL A 278 20.17 7.28 17.19
C VAL A 278 19.17 6.66 18.16
N GLU A 279 18.66 7.47 19.07
CA GLU A 279 17.65 7.10 20.05
C GLU A 279 16.33 7.78 19.67
N PRO A 280 15.28 7.03 19.29
CA PRO A 280 13.96 7.61 19.04
C PRO A 280 13.41 8.28 20.31
N ASP A 281 12.79 9.45 20.15
CA ASP A 281 12.04 10.14 21.20
C ASP A 281 10.62 10.48 20.73
N ALA A 282 9.78 11.02 21.62
CA ALA A 282 8.37 11.30 21.33
C ALA A 282 8.16 12.29 20.15
N ASN A 283 9.16 13.13 19.84
CA ASN A 283 9.05 14.21 18.84
C ASN A 283 10.15 14.14 17.77
N GLY A 284 10.91 13.05 17.70
CA GLY A 284 12.09 12.96 16.85
C GLY A 284 13.14 11.97 17.36
N TYR A 285 14.37 12.44 17.42
CA TYR A 285 15.55 11.62 17.65
C TYR A 285 16.58 12.37 18.48
N THR A 286 17.16 11.67 19.45
CA THR A 286 18.40 12.05 20.11
C THR A 286 19.57 11.33 19.42
N ILE A 287 20.50 12.10 18.86
CA ILE A 287 21.73 11.56 18.26
C ILE A 287 22.88 11.87 19.22
N THR A 288 23.55 10.84 19.74
CA THR A 288 24.54 10.99 20.81
C THR A 288 25.66 9.98 20.70
N ASP A 289 26.86 10.36 21.15
CA ASP A 289 28.01 9.47 21.33
C ASP A 289 28.31 9.20 22.83
N GLY A 290 27.40 9.61 23.72
CA GLY A 290 27.56 9.55 25.17
C GLY A 290 28.28 10.76 25.79
N LYS A 291 28.92 11.62 24.99
CA LYS A 291 29.59 12.86 25.44
C LYS A 291 28.89 14.11 24.93
N ALA A 292 28.54 14.11 23.66
CA ALA A 292 27.79 15.15 23.00
C ALA A 292 26.46 14.58 22.49
N ARG A 293 25.45 15.44 22.38
CA ARG A 293 24.15 15.06 21.83
C ARG A 293 23.55 16.15 20.96
N TRP A 294 22.73 15.71 20.04
CA TRP A 294 21.88 16.53 19.18
C TRP A 294 20.43 16.05 19.33
N LEU A 295 19.52 17.01 19.37
CA LEU A 295 18.07 16.76 19.38
C LEU A 295 17.53 17.16 18.01
N CYS A 296 17.05 16.18 17.25
CA CYS A 296 16.55 16.35 15.89
C CYS A 296 15.07 16.01 15.80
N GLY A 297 14.25 16.94 15.29
CA GLY A 297 12.82 16.73 15.14
C GLY A 297 12.47 15.76 14.01
N SER A 298 11.34 15.04 14.16
CA SER A 298 10.72 14.27 13.08
C SER A 298 9.90 15.15 12.10
N GLY A 299 9.74 16.44 12.42
CA GLY A 299 9.01 17.42 11.62
C GLY A 299 9.61 18.81 11.75
N LYS A 300 9.35 19.68 10.77
CA LYS A 300 9.79 21.07 10.78
C LYS A 300 8.73 21.94 11.46
N VAL A 301 9.12 22.66 12.51
CA VAL A 301 8.23 23.58 13.25
C VAL A 301 8.64 25.02 12.95
N ASN A 302 7.80 25.73 12.20
CA ASN A 302 7.82 27.19 11.97
C ASN A 302 9.19 27.88 12.18
N GLY A 303 10.13 27.65 11.26
CA GLY A 303 11.42 28.34 11.21
C GLY A 303 12.47 27.92 12.24
N ARG A 304 12.18 26.97 13.13
CA ARG A 304 13.17 26.42 14.07
C ARG A 304 14.16 25.50 13.34
N PRO A 305 15.45 25.48 13.74
CA PRO A 305 16.40 24.48 13.28
C PRO A 305 15.88 23.08 13.57
N LEU A 306 15.94 22.19 12.57
CA LEU A 306 15.46 20.82 12.70
C LEU A 306 16.25 20.06 13.78
N CYS A 307 17.56 20.30 13.83
CA CYS A 307 18.44 19.75 14.83
C CYS A 307 19.09 20.87 15.64
N ARG A 308 19.26 20.63 16.95
CA ARG A 308 20.01 21.51 17.84
C ARG A 308 20.94 20.71 18.73
N LYS A 309 22.12 21.24 18.99
CA LYS A 309 23.05 20.68 19.97
C LYS A 309 22.46 20.85 21.38
N GLY A 310 22.47 19.78 22.17
CA GLY A 310 21.84 19.73 23.50
C GLY A 310 22.83 19.49 24.62
#